data_AF-A0A2N2J943-F1
#
_entry.id   AF-A0A2N2J943-F1
#
_cell.length_a   1.000
_cell.length_b   1.000
_cell.length_c   1.000
_cell.angle_alpha   90.00
_cell.angle_beta   90.00
_cell.angle_gamma   90.00
#
_symmetry.space_group_name_H-M   'P 1'
#
loop_
_entity.id
_entity.type
_entity.pdbx_description
1 polymer ?
#
loop_
_entity_poly.entity_id
_entity_poly.type
_entity_poly.pdbx_seq_one_letter_code
_entity_poly.pdbx_strand_id
1 'polypeptide(L)'
;MFKNERFWYGCIMPGAVAGWIFIFFGLFFPIQNEILKMAWLFVAFLWGIGHILELAVSLPIGKAKGLPVKTIVIKTIVFGITWWLPLKMGYIEK
;
A
#
# COMPACT_ATOMS: atom_id res chain seq x y z
N MET A 1 -0.90 -15.74 12.94
CA MET A 1 -1.51 -14.45 12.56
C MET A 1 -1.23 -14.10 11.10
N PHE A 2 0.02 -13.90 10.69
CA PHE A 2 0.36 -13.49 9.31
C PHE A 2 -0.03 -14.47 8.20
N LYS A 3 -0.17 -15.78 8.48
CA LYS A 3 -0.66 -16.77 7.50
C LYS A 3 -2.17 -16.70 7.21
N ASN A 4 -2.90 -15.84 7.91
CA ASN A 4 -4.34 -15.68 7.74
C ASN A 4 -4.63 -14.58 6.72
N GLU A 5 -5.30 -14.90 5.62
CA GLU A 5 -5.71 -13.93 4.60
C GLU A 5 -6.56 -12.78 5.16
N ARG A 6 -7.43 -13.09 6.13
CA ARG A 6 -8.33 -12.09 6.75
C ARG A 6 -7.57 -11.05 7.54
N PHE A 7 -6.39 -11.39 8.06
CA PHE A 7 -5.53 -10.41 8.72
C PHE A 7 -5.00 -9.38 7.72
N TRP A 8 -4.56 -9.83 6.54
CA TRP A 8 -4.07 -8.92 5.50
C TRP A 8 -5.19 -8.08 4.92
N TYR A 9 -6.30 -8.69 4.52
CA TYR A 9 -7.44 -7.98 3.93
C TYR A 9 -8.21 -7.13 4.94
N GLY A 10 -8.36 -7.59 6.18
CA GLY A 10 -9.20 -6.95 7.20
C GLY A 10 -8.47 -5.98 8.11
N CYS A 11 -7.15 -6.08 8.25
CA CYS A 11 -6.39 -5.24 9.18
C CYS A 11 -5.27 -4.46 8.50
N ILE A 12 -4.49 -5.08 7.61
CA ILE A 12 -3.28 -4.43 7.07
C ILE A 12 -3.58 -3.57 5.82
N MET A 13 -4.26 -4.12 4.81
CA MET A 13 -4.62 -3.37 3.60
C MET A 13 -5.54 -2.16 3.89
N PRO A 14 -6.49 -2.21 4.84
CA PRO A 14 -7.26 -1.02 5.22
C PRO A 14 -6.37 0.10 5.78
N GLY A 15 -5.27 -0.24 6.46
CA GLY A 15 -4.26 0.74 6.88
C GLY A 15 -3.60 1.47 5.71
N ALA A 16 -3.33 0.76 4.60
CA ALA A 16 -2.83 1.38 3.37
C ALA A 16 -3.85 2.36 2.77
N VAL A 17 -5.14 2.00 2.77
CA VAL A 17 -6.22 2.90 2.32
C VAL A 17 -6.36 4.12 3.25
N ALA A 18 -6.28 3.91 4.57
CA ALA A 18 -6.28 5.00 5.55
C ALA A 18 -5.10 5.97 5.34
N GLY A 19 -3.94 5.48 4.91
CA GLY A 19 -2.82 6.32 4.51
C GLY A 19 -3.16 7.27 3.36
N TRP A 20 -3.82 6.77 2.30
CA TRP A 20 -4.31 7.63 1.22
C TRP A 20 -5.33 8.66 1.72
N ILE A 21 -6.28 8.26 2.56
CA ILE A 21 -7.26 9.18 3.16
C ILE A 21 -6.54 10.28 3.96
N PHE A 22 -5.53 9.92 4.76
CA PHE A 22 -4.75 10.87 5.53
C PHE A 22 -3.95 11.84 4.64
N ILE A 23 -3.41 11.34 3.53
CA ILE A 23 -2.75 12.19 2.52
C ILE A 23 -3.73 13.21 1.96
N PHE A 24 -4.88 12.76 1.44
CA PHE A 24 -5.90 13.65 0.90
C PHE A 24 -6.39 14.65 1.95
N PHE A 25 -6.59 14.21 3.19
CA PHE A 25 -6.96 15.11 4.28
C PHE A 25 -5.97 16.26 4.44
N GLY A 26 -4.66 15.98 4.55
CA GLY A 26 -3.67 17.06 4.69
C GLY A 26 -3.45 17.91 3.43
N LEU A 27 -3.87 17.44 2.24
CA LEU A 27 -3.90 18.26 1.02
C LEU A 27 -5.01 19.31 1.05
N PHE A 28 -6.19 18.97 1.59
CA PHE A 28 -7.36 19.87 1.62
C PHE A 28 -7.50 20.64 2.93
N PHE A 29 -6.95 20.12 4.03
CA PHE A 29 -7.05 20.70 5.37
C PHE A 29 -5.65 20.96 5.92
N PRO A 30 -5.22 22.24 6.03
CA PRO A 30 -3.89 22.57 6.52
C PRO A 30 -3.62 22.04 7.93
N ILE A 31 -2.59 21.21 8.07
CA ILE A 31 -2.16 20.64 9.35
C ILE A 31 -1.25 21.66 10.05
N GLN A 32 -1.73 22.26 11.14
CA GLN A 32 -0.97 23.25 11.92
C GLN A 32 -0.01 22.62 12.93
N ASN A 33 -0.30 21.41 13.40
CA ASN A 33 0.58 20.71 14.33
C ASN A 33 1.81 20.16 13.58
N GLU A 34 3.01 20.64 13.93
CA GLU A 34 4.24 20.29 13.22
C GLU A 34 4.57 18.79 13.27
N ILE A 35 4.29 18.11 14.39
CA ILE A 35 4.52 16.66 14.50
C ILE A 35 3.60 15.90 13.53
N LEU A 36 2.32 16.26 13.51
CA LEU A 36 1.34 15.64 12.62
C LEU A 36 1.64 15.96 11.15
N LYS A 37 2.14 17.16 10.85
CA LYS A 37 2.57 17.56 9.51
C LYS A 37 3.79 16.77 9.04
N MET A 38 4.76 16.52 9.92
CA MET A 38 5.91 15.65 9.60
C MET A 38 5.46 14.21 9.35
N ALA A 39 4.55 13.68 10.17
CA ALA A 39 3.96 12.36 9.94
C ALA A 39 3.21 12.30 8.60
N TRP A 40 2.44 13.34 8.27
CA TRP A 40 1.76 13.46 6.99
C TRP A 40 2.72 13.49 5.80
N LEU A 41 3.80 14.29 5.87
CA LEU A 41 4.83 14.34 4.84
C LEU A 41 5.51 12.97 4.64
N PHE A 42 5.79 12.27 5.74
CA PHE A 42 6.38 10.94 5.70
C PHE A 42 5.45 9.92 5.02
N VAL A 43 4.16 9.91 5.40
CA VAL A 43 3.15 9.04 4.76
C VAL A 43 2.97 9.41 3.28
N ALA A 44 2.89 10.70 2.95
CA ALA A 44 2.78 11.17 1.57
C ALA A 44 3.98 10.73 0.72
N PHE A 45 5.19 10.78 1.27
CA PHE A 45 6.38 10.29 0.59
C PHE A 45 6.36 8.76 0.41
N LEU A 46 6.04 8.00 1.46
CA LEU A 46 5.99 6.54 1.39
C LEU A 46 4.92 6.02 0.42
N TRP A 47 3.76 6.66 0.34
CA TRP A 47 2.69 6.25 -0.60
C TRP A 47 2.95 6.80 -2.00
N GLY A 48 3.27 8.09 -2.12
CA GLY A 48 3.45 8.76 -3.40
C GLY A 48 4.68 8.25 -4.16
N ILE A 49 5.81 8.07 -3.47
CA ILE A 49 7.07 7.61 -4.07
C ILE A 49 7.28 6.12 -3.79
N GLY A 50 7.12 5.68 -2.54
CA GLY A 50 7.38 4.30 -2.16
C GLY A 50 6.50 3.31 -2.92
N HIS A 51 5.18 3.50 -3.02
CA HIS A 51 4.33 2.58 -3.78
C HIS A 51 4.69 2.53 -5.28
N ILE A 52 5.17 3.63 -5.86
CA ILE A 52 5.65 3.62 -7.25
C ILE A 52 6.93 2.80 -7.36
N LEU A 53 7.90 3.02 -6.46
CA LEU A 53 9.15 2.26 -6.46
C LEU A 53 8.92 0.75 -6.23
N GLU A 54 7.92 0.40 -5.43
CA GLU A 54 7.51 -0.98 -5.21
C GLU A 54 6.98 -1.68 -6.47
N LEU A 55 6.62 -0.95 -7.54
CA LEU A 55 6.29 -1.57 -8.83
C LEU A 55 7.44 -2.43 -9.35
N ALA A 56 8.70 -2.02 -9.12
CA ALA A 56 9.87 -2.80 -9.52
C ALA A 56 9.90 -4.20 -8.90
N VAL A 57 9.36 -4.35 -7.68
CA VAL A 57 9.32 -5.62 -6.94
C VAL A 57 8.02 -6.37 -7.18
N SER A 58 6.89 -5.66 -7.17
CA SER A 58 5.56 -6.27 -7.29
C SER A 58 5.23 -6.77 -8.69
N LEU A 59 5.80 -6.16 -9.75
CA LEU A 59 5.65 -6.61 -11.14
C LEU A 59 6.08 -8.05 -11.38
N PRO A 60 7.34 -8.46 -11.09
CA PRO A 60 7.75 -9.85 -11.29
C PRO A 60 6.96 -10.83 -10.40
N ILE A 61 6.64 -10.45 -9.15
CA ILE A 61 5.85 -11.28 -8.23
C ILE A 61 4.45 -11.53 -8.78
N GLY A 62 3.73 -10.48 -9.16
CA GLY A 62 2.36 -10.58 -9.66
C GLY A 62 2.29 -11.32 -11.00
N LYS A 63 3.24 -11.06 -11.91
CA LYS A 63 3.33 -11.77 -13.19
C LYS A 63 3.57 -13.26 -12.99
N ALA A 64 4.46 -13.66 -12.07
CA ALA A 64 4.69 -15.06 -11.74
C ALA A 64 3.45 -15.77 -11.17
N LYS A 65 2.47 -15.01 -10.64
CA LYS A 65 1.18 -15.52 -10.18
C LYS A 65 0.06 -15.42 -11.23
N GLY A 66 0.38 -15.01 -12.46
CA GLY A 66 -0.57 -14.89 -13.57
C GLY A 66 -1.49 -13.68 -13.48
N LEU A 67 -1.15 -12.65 -12.69
CA LEU A 67 -1.96 -11.44 -12.59
C LEU A 67 -1.77 -10.51 -13.80
N PRO A 68 -2.84 -9.87 -14.31
CA PRO A 68 -2.72 -8.83 -15.32
C PRO A 68 -1.88 -7.65 -14.82
N VAL A 69 -1.06 -7.06 -15.70
CA VAL A 69 -0.20 -5.90 -15.35
C VAL A 69 -1.01 -4.76 -14.74
N LYS A 70 -2.19 -4.46 -15.32
CA LYS A 70 -3.11 -3.44 -14.79
C LYS A 70 -3.49 -3.70 -13.33
N THR A 71 -3.80 -4.96 -13.00
CA THR A 71 -4.17 -5.36 -11.63
C THR A 71 -3.00 -5.19 -10.68
N ILE A 72 -1.79 -5.55 -11.10
CA ILE A 72 -0.57 -5.38 -10.29
C ILE A 72 -0.34 -3.91 -10.01
N VAL A 73 -0.38 -3.06 -11.05
CA VAL A 73 -0.16 -1.61 -10.90
C VAL A 73 -1.19 -1.02 -9.94
N ILE A 74 -2.48 -1.29 -10.13
CA ILE A 74 -3.53 -0.77 -9.25
C ILE A 74 -3.33 -1.26 -7.82
N LYS A 75 -3.12 -2.57 -7.60
CA LYS A 75 -2.93 -3.11 -6.25
C LYS A 75 -1.69 -2.50 -5.58
N THR A 76 -0.58 -2.28 -6.29
CA THR A 76 0.62 -1.64 -5.72
C THR A 76 0.40 -0.19 -5.38
N ILE A 77 -0.24 0.60 -6.25
CA ILE A 77 -0.51 2.00 -5.92
C ILE A 77 -1.47 2.12 -4.74
N VAL A 78 -2.49 1.28 -4.64
CA VAL A 78 -3.48 1.36 -3.56
C VAL A 78 -2.94 0.80 -2.24
N PHE A 79 -2.28 -0.37 -2.28
CA PHE A 79 -1.95 -1.15 -1.09
C PHE A 79 -0.45 -1.30 -0.83
N GLY A 80 0.42 -0.98 -1.78
CA GLY A 80 1.88 -1.09 -1.62
C GLY A 80 2.34 -2.46 -1.11
N ILE A 81 3.28 -2.47 -0.16
CA ILE A 81 3.84 -3.69 0.43
C ILE A 81 2.79 -4.59 1.07
N THR A 82 1.66 -4.04 1.49
CA THR A 82 0.63 -4.78 2.19
C THR A 82 -0.09 -5.81 1.32
N TRP A 83 0.02 -5.75 -0.02
CA TRP A 83 -0.56 -6.77 -0.91
C TRP A 83 0.49 -7.68 -1.54
N TRP A 84 1.60 -7.16 -2.07
CA TRP A 84 2.53 -8.00 -2.84
C TRP A 84 3.37 -8.89 -1.92
N LEU A 85 3.62 -8.46 -0.67
CA LEU A 85 4.36 -9.24 0.30
C LEU A 85 3.60 -10.52 0.72
N PRO A 86 2.33 -10.46 1.18
CA PRO A 86 1.59 -11.68 1.47
C PRO A 86 1.32 -12.53 0.23
N LEU A 87 1.17 -11.92 -0.96
CA LEU A 87 1.05 -12.68 -2.21
C LEU A 87 2.33 -13.49 -2.51
N LYS A 88 3.50 -12.87 -2.31
CA LYS A 88 4.80 -13.55 -2.42
C LYS A 88 4.93 -14.69 -1.42
N MET A 89 4.46 -14.48 -0.19
CA MET A 89 4.51 -15.47 0.89
C MET A 89 3.45 -16.57 0.78
N GLY A 90 2.47 -16.43 -0.12
CA GLY A 90 1.36 -17.37 -0.26
C GLY A 90 0.35 -17.30 0.89
N TYR A 91 0.25 -16.14 1.57
CA TYR A 91 -0.72 -15.91 2.64
C TYR A 91 -2.05 -15.36 2.12
N ILE A 92 -2.05 -14.82 0.89
CA ILE A 92 -3.24 -14.44 0.15
C ILE A 92 -3.16 -15.02 -1.25
N GLU A 93 -4.32 -15.31 -1.82
CA GLU A 93 -4.46 -15.78 -3.19
C GLU A 93 -4.61 -14.63 -4.18
N LYS A 94 -4.58 -14.96 -5.47
CA LYS A 94 -4.53 -14.03 -6.62
C LYS A 94 -5.80 -13.19 -6.77
#